data_AF-A0AAV2WKM9-F1
#
_entry.id   AF-A0AAV2WKM9-F1
#
_cell.length_a   1.000
_cell.length_b   1.000
_cell.length_c   1.000
_cell.angle_alpha   90.00
_cell.angle_beta   90.00
_cell.angle_gamma   90.00
#
_symmetry.space_group_name_H-M   'P 1'
#
loop_
_entity.id
_entity.type
_entity.pdbx_description
1 polymer ?
#
loop_
_entity_poly.entity_id
_entity_poly.type
_entity_poly.pdbx_seq_one_letter_code
_entity_poly.pdbx_strand_id
1 'polypeptide(L)'
;MKTIWVARAISMMYPEITTIGGYRQDALKWHPSGLAIDVMIPDHNSEQGIELGNQIAGLALANAERWGVIHVIWRQGFYPGIGAPSWTADYGSETLNHFDHIHIATDGGGYPTGDESYYLGSMKS
;
A
#
# COMPACT_ATOMS: atom_id res chain seq x y z
N MET A 1 -11.29 3.18 8.42
CA MET A 1 -10.11 2.66 9.15
C MET A 1 -9.29 1.61 8.40
N LYS A 2 -9.63 1.21 7.17
CA LYS A 2 -8.93 0.12 6.49
C LYS A 2 -7.49 0.50 6.13
N THR A 3 -7.25 1.75 5.71
CA THR A 3 -5.90 2.24 5.36
C THR A 3 -4.90 2.11 6.51
N ILE A 4 -5.26 2.56 7.72
CA ILE A 4 -4.38 2.49 8.90
C ILE A 4 -4.15 1.04 9.34
N TRP A 5 -5.13 0.16 9.13
CA TRP A 5 -4.96 -1.25 9.44
C TRP A 5 -4.01 -1.95 8.44
N VAL A 6 -4.10 -1.63 7.15
CA VAL A 6 -3.12 -2.10 6.14
C VAL A 6 -1.71 -1.66 6.52
N ALA A 7 -1.51 -0.39 6.86
CA ALA A 7 -0.20 0.13 7.27
C ALA A 7 0.38 -0.66 8.46
N ARG A 8 -0.45 -0.90 9.50
CA ARG A 8 -0.02 -1.66 10.68
C ARG A 8 0.26 -3.13 10.39
N ALA A 9 -0.57 -3.76 9.55
CA ALA A 9 -0.34 -5.13 9.14
C ALA A 9 1.01 -5.26 8.45
N ILE A 10 1.32 -4.35 7.51
CA ILE A 10 2.61 -4.32 6.81
C ILE A 10 3.76 -4.08 7.80
N SER A 11 3.69 -3.07 8.67
CA SER A 11 4.75 -2.82 9.66
C SER A 11 5.00 -3.99 10.62
N MET A 12 3.98 -4.80 10.93
CA MET A 12 4.14 -5.99 11.78
C MET A 12 4.75 -7.18 11.05
N MET A 13 4.42 -7.37 9.77
CA MET A 13 4.89 -8.53 8.98
C MET A 13 6.24 -8.29 8.32
N TYR A 14 6.58 -7.03 8.02
CA TYR A 14 7.81 -6.62 7.34
C TYR A 14 8.54 -5.57 8.19
N PRO A 15 9.27 -5.98 9.24
CA PRO A 15 9.99 -5.06 10.13
C PRO A 15 11.08 -4.23 9.43
N GLU A 16 11.51 -4.62 8.24
CA GLU A 16 12.42 -3.86 7.36
C GLU A 16 11.78 -2.57 6.83
N ILE A 17 10.45 -2.50 6.80
CA ILE A 17 9.69 -1.31 6.43
C ILE A 17 9.63 -0.36 7.62
N THR A 18 10.49 0.65 7.58
CA THR A 18 10.61 1.67 8.64
C THR A 18 9.81 2.93 8.36
N THR A 19 9.39 3.14 7.11
CA THR A 19 8.67 4.35 6.68
C THR A 19 7.44 3.99 5.86
N ILE A 20 6.27 4.44 6.32
CA ILE A 20 5.01 4.37 5.56
C ILE A 20 4.43 5.77 5.50
N GLY A 21 4.39 6.35 4.30
CA GLY A 21 3.69 7.59 4.02
C GLY A 21 2.17 7.38 3.98
N GLY A 22 1.40 8.43 4.26
CA GLY A 22 -0.06 8.34 4.31
C GLY A 22 -0.71 9.63 3.84
N TYR A 23 -1.58 10.19 4.67
CA TYR A 23 -2.25 11.46 4.39
C TYR A 23 -1.25 12.58 4.08
N ARG A 24 -1.50 13.27 2.97
CA ARG A 24 -0.85 14.52 2.57
C ARG A 24 -1.70 15.20 1.49
N GLN A 25 -1.46 16.49 1.27
CA GLN A 25 -2.02 17.18 0.11
C GLN A 25 -1.36 16.64 -1.17
N ASP A 26 -2.18 16.38 -2.18
CA ASP A 26 -1.80 15.76 -3.45
C ASP A 26 -2.86 16.09 -4.52
N ALA A 27 -2.52 15.94 -5.79
CA ALA A 27 -3.41 16.21 -6.91
C ALA A 27 -4.57 15.20 -7.00
N LEU A 28 -4.32 13.95 -6.61
CA LEU A 28 -5.32 12.88 -6.61
C LEU A 28 -5.95 12.71 -5.23
N LYS A 29 -7.22 12.31 -5.19
CA LYS A 29 -8.02 12.25 -3.95
C LYS A 29 -7.51 11.28 -2.88
N TRP A 30 -6.65 10.32 -3.22
CA TRP A 30 -6.34 9.17 -2.36
C TRP A 30 -5.62 9.57 -1.07
N HIS A 31 -4.45 10.19 -1.17
CA HIS A 31 -3.72 10.68 0.01
C HIS A 31 -4.48 11.81 0.75
N PRO A 32 -5.07 12.82 0.07
CA PRO A 32 -5.83 13.89 0.74
C PRO A 32 -7.07 13.39 1.50
N SER A 33 -7.64 12.25 1.11
CA SER A 33 -8.77 11.64 1.82
C SER A 33 -8.34 10.59 2.85
N GLY A 34 -7.03 10.41 3.06
CA GLY A 34 -6.48 9.39 3.95
C GLY A 34 -6.81 7.96 3.52
N LEU A 35 -7.00 7.73 2.21
CA LEU A 35 -7.39 6.45 1.61
C LEU A 35 -6.20 5.63 1.10
N ALA A 36 -5.00 6.23 1.04
CA ALA A 36 -3.81 5.57 0.54
C ALA A 36 -2.61 5.70 1.46
N ILE A 37 -1.71 4.74 1.33
CA ILE A 37 -0.38 4.70 1.93
C ILE A 37 0.67 4.45 0.86
N ASP A 38 1.86 4.97 1.11
CA ASP A 38 3.07 4.65 0.34
C ASP A 38 4.03 3.90 1.24
N VAL A 39 4.27 2.64 0.93
CA VAL A 39 5.19 1.77 1.66
C VAL A 39 6.57 1.94 1.04
N MET A 40 7.48 2.63 1.76
CA MET A 40 8.81 2.91 1.23
C MET A 40 9.66 1.64 1.27
N ILE A 41 10.24 1.28 0.12
CA ILE A 41 11.06 0.07 0.00
C ILE A 41 12.54 0.42 0.24
N PRO A 42 13.21 -0.18 1.23
CA PRO A 42 14.65 0.01 1.41
C PRO A 42 15.42 -0.63 0.25
N ASP A 43 16.49 0.03 -0.20
CA ASP A 43 17.35 -0.44 -1.28
C ASP A 43 16.55 -0.89 -2.52
N HIS A 44 15.55 -0.11 -2.93
CA HIS A 44 14.51 -0.47 -3.91
C HIS A 44 15.00 -0.84 -5.32
N ASN A 45 16.26 -0.55 -5.63
CA ASN A 45 16.91 -0.93 -6.88
C ASN A 45 17.72 -2.24 -6.78
N SER A 46 17.89 -2.79 -5.58
CA SER A 46 18.50 -4.11 -5.36
C SER A 46 17.52 -5.23 -5.67
N GLU A 47 18.04 -6.44 -5.96
CA GLU A 47 17.22 -7.63 -6.13
C GLU A 47 16.38 -7.91 -4.87
N GLN A 48 16.97 -7.71 -3.69
CA GLN A 48 16.30 -7.90 -2.40
C GLN A 48 15.18 -6.89 -2.19
N GLY A 49 15.39 -5.63 -2.52
CA GLY A 49 14.37 -4.58 -2.44
C GLY A 49 13.22 -4.81 -3.41
N ILE A 50 13.52 -5.24 -4.64
CA ILE A 50 12.50 -5.60 -5.63
C ILE A 50 11.67 -6.80 -5.14
N GLU A 51 12.32 -7.83 -4.63
CA GLU A 51 11.64 -9.02 -4.09
C GLU A 51 10.78 -8.68 -2.87
N LEU A 52 11.29 -7.87 -1.94
CA LEU A 52 10.51 -7.35 -0.81
C LEU A 52 9.27 -6.57 -1.30
N GLY A 53 9.47 -5.69 -2.29
CA GLY A 53 8.39 -4.93 -2.90
C GLY A 53 7.32 -5.82 -3.52
N ASN A 54 7.73 -6.85 -4.26
CA ASN A 54 6.83 -7.84 -4.86
C ASN A 54 6.02 -8.60 -3.80
N GLN A 55 6.66 -9.01 -2.70
CA GLN A 55 5.99 -9.72 -1.62
C GLN A 55 4.92 -8.87 -0.94
N ILE A 56 5.23 -7.61 -0.63
CA ILE A 56 4.28 -6.69 0.02
C ILE A 56 3.11 -6.35 -0.92
N ALA A 57 3.39 -6.06 -2.20
CA ALA A 57 2.35 -5.81 -3.20
C ALA A 57 1.45 -7.03 -3.39
N GLY A 58 2.04 -8.22 -3.48
CA GLY A 58 1.34 -9.50 -3.57
C GLY A 58 0.47 -9.78 -2.34
N LEU A 59 0.97 -9.50 -1.13
CA LEU A 59 0.20 -9.65 0.10
C LEU A 59 -1.03 -8.72 0.13
N ALA A 60 -0.86 -7.46 -0.25
CA ALA A 60 -1.96 -6.50 -0.30
C ALA A 60 -3.05 -6.94 -1.30
N LEU A 61 -2.65 -7.41 -2.48
CA LEU A 61 -3.56 -7.92 -3.50
C LEU A 61 -4.25 -9.23 -3.06
N ALA A 62 -3.50 -10.16 -2.45
CA ALA A 62 -4.05 -11.42 -1.94
C ALA A 62 -5.10 -11.21 -0.85
N ASN A 63 -5.07 -10.06 -0.18
CA ASN A 63 -6.04 -9.68 0.84
C ASN A 63 -7.01 -8.58 0.37
N ALA A 64 -7.09 -8.29 -0.94
CA ALA A 64 -7.75 -7.10 -1.43
C ALA A 64 -9.19 -6.94 -0.95
N GLU A 65 -10.00 -8.01 -0.98
CA GLU A 65 -11.38 -7.99 -0.48
C GLU A 65 -11.43 -7.70 1.04
N ARG A 66 -10.64 -8.44 1.82
CA ARG A 66 -10.62 -8.33 3.30
C ARG A 66 -10.12 -6.95 3.75
N TRP A 67 -9.11 -6.42 3.05
CA TRP A 67 -8.45 -5.17 3.38
C TRP A 67 -9.08 -3.96 2.69
N GLY A 68 -10.05 -4.20 1.79
CA GLY A 68 -10.67 -3.17 0.97
C GLY A 68 -9.67 -2.47 0.06
N VAL A 69 -8.65 -3.17 -0.44
CA VAL A 69 -7.69 -2.60 -1.40
C VAL A 69 -8.40 -2.38 -2.72
N ILE A 70 -8.36 -1.12 -3.19
CA ILE A 70 -8.92 -0.71 -4.47
C ILE A 70 -7.89 -0.95 -5.58
N HIS A 71 -6.63 -0.57 -5.33
CA HIS A 71 -5.52 -0.87 -6.24
C HIS A 71 -4.17 -0.76 -5.53
N VAL A 72 -3.17 -1.39 -6.14
CA VAL A 72 -1.76 -1.29 -5.80
C VAL A 72 -1.01 -0.77 -7.03
N ILE A 73 -0.03 0.11 -6.82
CA ILE A 73 0.94 0.51 -7.86
C ILE A 73 2.34 0.17 -7.39
N TRP A 74 3.07 -0.58 -8.20
CA TRP A 74 4.46 -0.94 -7.94
C TRP A 74 5.22 -1.04 -9.26
N ARG A 75 6.29 -0.26 -9.40
CA ARG A 75 7.18 -0.21 -10.57
C ARG A 75 6.40 -0.12 -11.89
N GLN A 76 5.55 0.91 -12.00
CA GLN A 76 4.60 1.16 -13.10
C GLN A 76 3.51 0.09 -13.32
N GLY A 77 3.54 -1.04 -12.62
CA GLY A 77 2.44 -1.99 -12.62
C GLY A 77 1.26 -1.39 -11.86
N PHE A 78 0.13 -1.24 -12.54
CA PHE A 78 -1.15 -0.89 -11.93
C PHE A 78 -1.98 -2.16 -11.74
N TYR A 79 -2.26 -2.49 -10.49
CA TYR A 79 -2.96 -3.70 -10.09
C TYR A 79 -4.28 -3.32 -9.43
N PRO A 80 -5.43 -3.40 -10.12
CA PRO A 80 -6.72 -3.32 -9.45
C PRO A 80 -6.83 -4.40 -8.38
N GLY A 81 -7.44 -4.09 -7.23
CA GLY A 81 -7.71 -5.10 -6.20
C GLY A 81 -8.57 -6.25 -6.73
N ILE A 82 -9.47 -5.96 -7.66
CA ILE A 82 -10.22 -6.93 -8.47
C ILE A 82 -10.14 -6.51 -9.93
N GLY A 83 -9.57 -7.36 -10.79
CA GLY A 83 -9.48 -7.11 -12.23
C GLY A 83 -8.12 -7.47 -12.82
N ALA A 84 -7.96 -7.23 -14.13
CA ALA A 84 -6.71 -7.46 -14.83
C ALA A 84 -5.73 -6.27 -14.61
N PRO A 85 -4.43 -6.56 -14.46
CA PRO A 85 -3.41 -5.51 -14.31
C PRO A 85 -3.18 -4.76 -15.62
N SER A 86 -2.63 -3.56 -15.51
CA SER A 86 -2.15 -2.74 -16.62
C SER A 86 -0.84 -2.06 -16.28
N TRP A 87 -0.25 -1.35 -17.24
CA TRP A 87 0.97 -0.56 -17.04
C TRP A 87 0.64 0.93 -17.10
N THR A 88 1.23 1.71 -16.19
CA THR A 88 1.19 3.17 -16.26
C THR A 88 2.18 3.70 -17.29
N ALA A 89 2.05 4.97 -17.67
CA ALA A 89 3.08 5.64 -18.44
C ALA A 89 4.37 5.84 -17.61
N ASP A 90 5.44 6.26 -18.28
CA ASP A 90 6.63 6.82 -17.61
C ASP A 90 6.38 8.31 -17.33
N TYR A 91 6.46 8.67 -16.06
CA TYR A 91 6.24 10.02 -15.55
C TYR A 91 7.55 10.75 -15.21
N GLY A 92 8.70 10.20 -15.59
CA GLY A 92 10.00 10.89 -15.62
C GLY A 92 10.79 10.87 -14.30
N SER A 93 10.38 10.09 -13.30
CA SER A 93 11.18 9.84 -12.10
C SER A 93 10.82 8.52 -11.44
N GLU A 94 11.74 7.92 -10.69
CA GLU A 94 11.50 6.68 -9.93
C GLU A 94 10.29 6.82 -9.00
N THR A 95 10.19 7.92 -8.26
CA THR A 95 9.06 8.16 -7.35
C THR A 95 7.73 8.25 -8.09
N LEU A 96 7.63 9.03 -9.17
CA LEU A 96 6.38 9.11 -9.94
C LEU A 96 6.02 7.77 -10.61
N ASN A 97 7.03 6.96 -10.93
CA ASN A 97 6.88 5.63 -11.49
C ASN A 97 6.70 4.52 -10.44
N HIS A 98 6.66 4.88 -9.15
CA HIS A 98 6.48 3.94 -8.03
C HIS A 98 7.60 2.89 -7.96
N PHE A 99 8.85 3.28 -8.24
CA PHE A 99 10.01 2.38 -8.16
C PHE A 99 10.59 2.29 -6.75
N ASP A 100 10.41 3.33 -5.93
CA ASP A 100 10.94 3.47 -4.57
C ASP A 100 9.89 3.17 -3.48
N HIS A 101 8.61 3.08 -3.84
CA HIS A 101 7.53 2.78 -2.92
C HIS A 101 6.38 2.01 -3.57
N ILE A 102 5.64 1.27 -2.76
CA ILE A 102 4.37 0.66 -3.15
C ILE A 102 3.24 1.60 -2.74
N HIS A 103 2.45 2.07 -3.70
CA HIS A 103 1.21 2.80 -3.41
C HIS A 103 0.07 1.80 -3.21
N ILE A 104 -0.67 1.91 -2.11
CA ILE A 104 -1.83 1.08 -1.82
C ILE A 104 -3.01 1.99 -1.49
N ALA A 105 -4.03 1.99 -2.36
CA ALA A 105 -5.28 2.69 -2.13
C ALA A 105 -6.35 1.74 -1.61
N THR A 106 -7.18 2.22 -0.69
CA THR A 106 -8.23 1.42 -0.03
C THR A 106 -9.58 2.14 -0.05
N ASP A 107 -10.67 1.40 0.17
CA ASP A 107 -12.05 1.90 0.23
C ASP A 107 -12.44 2.49 1.61
N GLY A 108 -11.52 2.53 2.57
CA GLY A 108 -11.82 3.00 3.92
C GLY A 108 -10.69 3.80 4.55
N GLY A 109 -10.86 5.13 4.61
CA GLY A 109 -9.86 6.09 5.08
C GLY A 109 -9.69 6.13 6.59
N GLY A 110 -8.69 6.87 7.07
CA GLY A 110 -8.37 6.99 8.49
C GLY A 110 -7.86 8.36 8.88
N TYR A 111 -8.76 9.24 9.31
CA TYR A 111 -8.47 9.99 10.54
C TYR A 111 -8.64 8.98 11.68
N PRO A 112 -7.61 8.71 12.50
CA PRO A 112 -7.83 8.08 13.79
C PRO A 112 -8.75 8.99 14.60
N THR A 113 -9.96 8.54 14.92
CA THR A 113 -10.88 9.24 15.82
C THR A 113 -10.55 8.98 17.29
N GLY A 114 -9.68 8.00 17.57
CA GLY A 114 -9.27 7.61 18.91
C GLY A 114 -10.09 6.46 19.51
N ASP A 115 -11.21 6.09 18.88
CA ASP A 115 -12.14 5.05 19.34
C ASP A 115 -11.98 3.72 18.58
N GLU A 116 -10.94 3.63 17.76
CA GLU A 116 -10.71 2.49 16.90
C GLU A 116 -10.25 1.24 17.64
N SER A 117 -11.13 0.24 17.72
CA SER A 117 -10.76 -1.11 18.13
C SER A 117 -10.23 -1.91 16.94
N TYR A 118 -8.92 -2.15 16.94
CA TYR A 118 -8.26 -2.98 15.92
C TYR A 118 -8.15 -4.42 16.41
N TYR A 119 -9.15 -5.24 16.10
CA TYR A 119 -9.11 -6.65 16.46
C TYR A 119 -8.14 -7.41 15.55
N LEU A 120 -6.99 -7.82 16.09
CA LEU A 120 -6.17 -8.91 15.56
C LEU A 120 -6.88 -10.24 15.86
N GLY A 121 -7.98 -10.56 15.16
CA GLY A 121 -8.78 -11.72 15.56
C GLY A 121 -9.83 -12.19 14.57
N SER A 122 -9.41 -12.99 13.60
CA SER A 122 -10.05 -14.27 13.24
C SER A 122 -9.19 -14.94 12.17
N MET A 123 -8.01 -15.42 12.55
CA MET A 123 -7.57 -16.72 12.02
C MET A 123 -8.40 -17.75 12.78
N LYS A 124 -9.57 -18.10 12.24
CA LYS A 124 -10.22 -19.35 12.64
C LYS A 124 -9.58 -20.44 11.79
N SER A 125 -8.92 -21.36 12.48
CA SER A 125 -8.50 -22.68 11.99
C SER A 125 -9.71 -23.47 11.49
#